data_AF-A0A1D2IF11-F1
#
_entry.id   AF-A0A1D2IF11-F1
#
_cell.length_a   1.000
_cell.length_b   1.000
_cell.length_c   1.000
_cell.angle_alpha   90.00
_cell.angle_beta   90.00
_cell.angle_gamma   90.00
#
_symmetry.space_group_name_H-M   'P 1'
#
loop_
_entity.id
_entity.type
_entity.pdbx_description
1 polymer ?
#
loop_
_entity_poly.entity_id
_entity_poly.type
_entity_poly.pdbx_seq_one_letter_code
_entity_poly.pdbx_strand_id
1 'polypeptide(L)'
;MDPVPPAVRLRVPTHEDAFTWHRIFADPDVREFHGGRAAELSVHEELTARRRRHDAELGSCLWTVVDGADRVIGFTGAQPWERDRGPTGEIEIGRRLGRERWGKGYAIAAGRRTPERVRATACVTWSRWPTPATPARRRSPGGSGCVSPGRSRSRPRTGRATATG
;
A
#
# COMPACT_ATOMS: atom_id res chain seq x y z
N MET A 1 22.32 -13.05 17.20
CA MET A 1 21.22 -12.11 17.54
C MET A 1 21.15 -11.08 16.43
N ASP A 2 19.97 -10.80 15.89
CA ASP A 2 19.80 -9.64 15.01
C ASP A 2 20.02 -8.35 15.80
N PRO A 3 20.65 -7.31 15.22
CA PRO A 3 20.81 -6.05 15.90
C PRO A 3 19.45 -5.41 16.19
N VAL A 4 19.29 -4.87 17.40
CA VAL A 4 18.06 -4.17 17.81
C VAL A 4 17.82 -2.98 16.88
N PRO A 5 16.65 -2.86 16.21
CA PRO A 5 16.37 -1.73 15.34
C PRO A 5 16.39 -0.39 16.10
N PRO A 6 16.80 0.72 15.45
CA PRO A 6 16.84 2.02 16.11
C PRO A 6 15.45 2.47 16.55
N ALA A 7 15.40 3.26 17.63
CA ALA A 7 14.17 3.87 18.10
C ALA A 7 13.59 4.82 17.04
N VAL A 8 12.31 4.63 16.71
CA VAL A 8 11.53 5.52 15.85
C VAL A 8 10.12 5.69 16.38
N ARG A 9 9.54 6.85 16.09
CA ARG A 9 8.17 7.22 16.43
C ARG A 9 7.47 7.77 15.20
N LEU A 10 6.19 7.44 15.03
CA LEU A 10 5.37 7.88 13.90
C LEU A 10 4.37 8.93 14.39
N ARG A 11 4.25 10.05 13.66
CA ARG A 11 3.25 11.10 13.95
C ARG A 11 2.65 11.67 12.67
N VAL A 12 1.49 12.31 12.81
CA VAL A 12 0.87 13.11 11.73
C VAL A 12 1.84 14.21 11.30
N PRO A 13 2.01 14.48 9.99
CA PRO A 13 2.92 15.52 9.54
C PRO A 13 2.41 16.93 9.86
N THR A 14 3.28 17.76 10.42
CA THR A 14 3.02 19.20 10.64
C THR A 14 3.24 19.98 9.33
N HIS A 15 3.00 21.30 9.35
CA HIS A 15 3.37 22.16 8.24
C HIS A 15 4.91 22.27 8.11
N GLU A 16 5.63 22.37 9.23
CA GLU A 16 7.10 22.44 9.30
C GLU A 16 7.79 21.21 8.68
N ASP A 17 7.14 20.04 8.72
CA ASP A 17 7.65 18.83 8.08
C ASP A 17 7.78 18.99 6.56
N ALA A 18 6.98 19.85 5.91
CA ALA A 18 7.07 20.08 4.47
C ALA A 18 8.46 20.58 4.06
N PHE A 19 9.02 21.54 4.82
CA PHE A 19 10.36 22.07 4.63
C PHE A 19 11.42 20.99 4.84
N THR A 20 11.28 20.19 5.90
CA THR A 20 12.25 19.13 6.20
C THR A 20 12.21 18.01 5.16
N TRP A 21 11.01 17.59 4.73
CA TRP A 21 10.82 16.62 3.66
C TRP A 21 11.36 17.14 2.32
N HIS A 22 11.09 18.39 1.96
CA HIS A 22 11.61 19.02 0.75
C HIS A 22 13.14 18.96 0.70
N ARG A 23 13.84 19.33 1.80
CA ARG A 23 15.31 19.20 1.87
C ARG A 23 15.78 17.74 1.77
N ILE A 24 15.14 16.82 2.51
CA ILE A 24 15.54 15.41 2.55
C ILE A 24 15.31 14.71 1.19
N PHE A 25 14.28 15.10 0.43
CA PHE A 25 13.88 14.46 -0.82
C PHE A 25 14.45 15.16 -2.08
N ALA A 26 15.11 16.30 -1.91
CA ALA A 26 15.92 16.93 -2.97
C ALA A 26 17.25 16.19 -3.21
N ASP A 27 17.74 15.46 -2.20
CA ASP A 27 18.95 14.62 -2.26
C ASP A 27 18.93 13.69 -3.50
N PRO A 28 19.99 13.70 -4.34
CA PRO A 28 20.03 12.92 -5.58
C PRO A 28 19.85 11.41 -5.38
N ASP A 29 20.48 10.82 -4.36
CA ASP A 29 20.40 9.39 -4.07
C ASP A 29 18.97 9.02 -3.63
N VAL A 30 18.33 9.88 -2.82
CA VAL A 30 16.93 9.69 -2.39
C VAL A 30 15.95 9.82 -3.56
N ARG A 31 16.26 10.66 -4.54
CA ARG A 31 15.42 10.95 -5.71
C ARG A 31 15.57 9.94 -6.86
N GLU A 32 16.67 9.19 -6.91
CA GLU A 32 16.93 8.14 -7.93
C GLU A 32 15.71 7.23 -8.12
N PHE A 33 15.11 6.77 -7.01
CA PHE A 33 13.96 5.86 -6.98
C PHE A 33 12.59 6.54 -7.14
N HIS A 34 12.56 7.84 -7.47
CA HIS A 34 11.33 8.60 -7.69
C HIS A 34 11.28 9.29 -9.07
N GLY A 35 12.45 9.53 -9.69
CA GLY A 35 12.57 10.14 -11.00
C GLY A 35 12.30 11.64 -11.03
N GLY A 36 12.64 12.27 -12.15
CA GLY A 36 12.42 13.71 -12.38
C GLY A 36 13.37 14.63 -11.61
N ARG A 37 13.06 15.93 -11.66
CA ARG A 37 13.76 17.00 -10.93
C ARG A 37 13.31 17.00 -9.46
N ALA A 38 14.05 17.67 -8.58
CA ALA A 38 13.55 17.93 -7.22
C ALA A 38 12.21 18.67 -7.30
N ALA A 39 11.23 18.23 -6.50
CA ALA A 39 9.92 18.87 -6.46
C ALA A 39 9.96 20.12 -5.58
N GLU A 40 9.25 21.16 -6.01
CA GLU A 40 9.12 22.43 -5.29
C GLU A 40 8.61 22.25 -3.85
N LEU A 41 8.85 23.26 -3.01
CA LEU A 41 8.37 23.26 -1.63
C LEU A 41 6.83 23.12 -1.54
N SER A 42 6.10 23.81 -2.42
CA SER A 42 4.63 23.77 -2.49
C SER A 42 4.06 22.36 -2.65
N VAL A 43 4.73 21.49 -3.40
CA VAL A 43 4.36 20.07 -3.55
C VAL A 43 4.44 19.35 -2.19
N HIS A 44 5.40 19.71 -1.33
CA HIS A 44 5.56 19.13 -0.01
C HIS A 44 4.58 19.74 1.01
N GLU A 45 4.22 21.02 0.86
CA GLU A 45 3.18 21.67 1.67
C GLU A 45 1.81 21.01 1.42
N GLU A 46 1.44 20.82 0.14
CA GLU A 46 0.23 20.10 -0.27
C GLU A 46 0.27 18.64 0.22
N LEU A 47 1.41 17.95 0.05
CA LEU A 47 1.60 16.57 0.49
C LEU A 47 1.36 16.41 2.00
N THR A 48 1.93 17.29 2.84
CA THR A 48 1.70 17.21 4.29
C THR A 48 0.26 17.59 4.67
N ALA A 49 -0.35 18.55 3.98
CA ALA A 49 -1.76 18.92 4.17
C ALA A 49 -2.70 17.75 3.86
N ARG A 50 -2.47 17.05 2.75
CA ARG A 50 -3.23 15.84 2.42
C ARG A 50 -3.03 14.71 3.43
N ARG A 51 -1.84 14.57 4.01
CA ARG A 51 -1.56 13.53 5.02
C ARG A 51 -2.27 13.82 6.35
N ARG A 52 -2.35 15.09 6.76
CA ARG A 52 -3.23 15.51 7.87
C ARG A 52 -4.70 15.16 7.60
N ARG A 53 -5.18 15.43 6.38
CA ARG A 53 -6.55 15.07 5.96
C ARG A 53 -6.79 13.55 6.00
N HIS A 54 -5.90 12.75 5.40
CA HIS A 54 -6.00 11.28 5.40
C HIS A 54 -5.95 10.69 6.83
N ASP A 55 -5.12 11.21 7.72
CA ASP A 55 -5.09 10.77 9.12
C ASP A 55 -6.43 11.05 9.83
N ALA A 56 -7.02 12.22 9.60
CA ALA A 56 -8.31 12.61 10.18
C ALA A 56 -9.52 11.86 9.58
N GLU A 57 -9.53 11.60 8.26
CA GLU A 57 -10.65 10.95 7.56
C GLU A 57 -10.58 9.40 7.63
N LEU A 58 -9.38 8.82 7.64
CA LEU A 58 -9.14 7.38 7.41
C LEU A 58 -8.33 6.72 8.53
N GLY A 59 -7.87 7.47 9.53
CA GLY A 59 -6.96 6.96 10.57
C GLY A 59 -5.60 6.49 10.05
N SER A 60 -5.25 6.80 8.80
CA SER A 60 -4.05 6.28 8.13
C SER A 60 -3.53 7.24 7.08
N CYS A 61 -2.20 7.46 7.06
CA CYS A 61 -1.52 8.27 6.05
C CYS A 61 -0.04 7.87 5.95
N LEU A 62 0.72 8.55 5.08
CA LEU A 62 2.17 8.60 5.17
C LEU A 62 2.59 9.50 6.34
N TRP A 63 2.84 8.89 7.50
CA TRP A 63 3.25 9.58 8.73
C TRP A 63 4.71 10.03 8.68
N THR A 64 5.01 11.14 9.36
CA THR A 64 6.38 11.57 9.63
C THR A 64 7.07 10.56 10.54
N VAL A 65 8.24 10.07 10.10
CA VAL A 65 9.14 9.25 10.91
C VAL A 65 10.08 10.18 11.66
N VAL A 66 10.11 10.01 12.97
CA VAL A 66 10.96 10.75 13.90
C VAL A 66 11.94 9.77 14.56
N ASP A 67 13.22 10.11 14.64
CA ASP A 67 14.24 9.32 15.34
C ASP A 67 14.24 9.56 16.86
N GLY A 68 15.06 8.80 17.60
CA GLY A 68 15.17 8.90 19.06
C GLY A 68 15.76 10.21 19.60
N ALA A 69 16.17 11.15 18.73
CA ALA A 69 16.59 12.51 19.09
C ALA A 69 15.55 13.56 18.63
N ASP A 70 14.31 13.12 18.41
CA ASP A 70 13.18 13.89 17.89
C ASP A 70 13.38 14.56 16.52
N ARG A 71 14.34 14.06 15.72
CA ARG A 71 14.61 14.59 14.38
C ARG A 71 13.73 13.91 13.34
N VAL A 72 13.17 14.70 12.44
CA VAL A 72 12.43 14.19 11.27
C VAL A 72 13.41 13.55 10.28
N ILE A 73 13.15 12.30 9.92
CA ILE A 73 14.04 11.52 9.04
C ILE A 73 13.39 11.04 7.73
N GLY A 74 12.12 11.40 7.51
CA GLY A 74 11.35 11.07 6.30
C GLY A 74 9.92 10.65 6.65
N PHE A 75 9.33 9.77 5.84
CA PHE A 75 7.99 9.22 6.06
C PHE A 75 7.91 7.69 5.94
N THR A 76 6.89 7.12 6.56
CA THR A 76 6.42 5.74 6.36
C THR A 76 4.90 5.72 6.57
N GLY A 77 4.18 4.80 5.93
CA GLY A 77 2.78 4.61 6.27
C GLY A 77 2.02 3.70 5.33
N ALA A 78 0.71 3.71 5.52
CA ALA A 78 -0.26 3.07 4.65
C ALA A 78 -1.37 4.08 4.32
N GLN A 79 -1.82 4.13 3.08
CA GLN A 79 -2.91 4.99 2.62
C GLN A 79 -3.55 4.42 1.34
N PRO A 80 -4.79 4.81 0.96
CA PRO A 80 -5.33 4.46 -0.36
C PRO A 80 -4.44 4.95 -1.50
N TRP A 81 -4.31 4.16 -2.57
CA TRP A 81 -3.57 4.57 -3.77
C TRP A 81 -4.22 5.80 -4.41
N GLU A 82 -3.42 6.85 -4.56
CA GLU A 82 -3.93 8.22 -4.76
C GLU A 82 -4.08 8.65 -6.22
N ARG A 83 -3.64 7.82 -7.18
CA ARG A 83 -3.54 8.19 -8.60
C ARG A 83 -4.49 7.34 -9.44
N ASP A 84 -5.10 7.95 -10.46
CA ASP A 84 -6.00 7.24 -11.41
C ASP A 84 -5.29 6.18 -12.25
N ARG A 85 -3.94 6.20 -12.27
CA ARG A 85 -3.08 5.21 -12.93
C ARG A 85 -2.28 4.44 -11.89
N GLY A 86 -2.24 3.12 -12.02
CA GLY A 86 -1.58 2.21 -11.08
C GLY A 86 -2.60 1.26 -10.43
N PRO A 87 -2.31 0.72 -9.23
CA PRO A 87 -3.22 -0.13 -8.47
C PRO A 87 -4.34 0.70 -7.80
N THR A 88 -5.19 1.34 -8.61
CA THR A 88 -6.32 2.15 -8.14
C THR A 88 -7.29 1.32 -7.30
N GLY A 89 -7.59 1.79 -6.09
CA GLY A 89 -8.43 1.08 -5.11
C GLY A 89 -7.65 0.21 -4.11
N GLU A 90 -6.36 -0.02 -4.32
CA GLU A 90 -5.48 -0.72 -3.37
C GLU A 90 -4.90 0.22 -2.30
N ILE A 91 -4.24 -0.36 -1.30
CA ILE A 91 -3.47 0.39 -0.28
C ILE A 91 -2.01 0.51 -0.71
N GLU A 92 -1.51 1.74 -0.80
CA GLU A 92 -0.09 2.06 -0.89
C GLU A 92 0.59 1.87 0.46
N ILE A 93 1.66 1.07 0.53
CA ILE A 93 2.60 1.06 1.67
C ILE A 93 3.85 1.84 1.24
N GLY A 94 3.90 3.12 1.59
CA GLY A 94 4.98 4.04 1.20
C GLY A 94 6.03 4.21 2.29
N ARG A 95 7.31 4.29 1.91
CA ARG A 95 8.40 4.73 2.79
C ARG A 95 9.44 5.53 2.01
N ARG A 96 9.97 6.60 2.60
CA ARG A 96 11.12 7.35 2.08
C ARG A 96 11.87 7.95 3.26
N LEU A 97 13.17 7.67 3.36
CA LEU A 97 14.04 8.17 4.42
C LEU A 97 15.24 8.88 3.82
N GLY A 98 15.77 9.86 4.55
CA GLY A 98 16.95 10.61 4.13
C GLY A 98 18.21 9.75 4.04
N ARG A 99 19.09 10.13 3.10
CA ARG A 99 20.28 9.36 2.73
C ARG A 99 21.20 9.01 3.91
N GLU A 100 21.35 9.94 4.84
CA GLU A 100 22.10 9.77 6.10
C GLU A 100 21.59 8.64 7.02
N ARG A 101 20.37 8.14 6.79
CA ARG A 101 19.69 7.12 7.63
C ARG A 101 19.68 5.74 6.97
N TRP A 102 20.20 5.62 5.76
CA TRP A 102 20.32 4.35 5.04
C TRP A 102 21.39 3.45 5.70
N GLY A 103 21.25 2.13 5.57
CA GLY A 103 22.12 1.14 6.25
C GLY A 103 21.95 1.03 7.77
N LYS A 104 21.31 2.00 8.43
CA LYS A 104 21.18 2.09 9.90
C LYS A 104 19.91 1.44 10.48
N GLY A 105 19.21 0.60 9.73
CA GLY A 105 18.01 -0.12 10.19
C GLY A 105 16.70 0.70 10.30
N TYR A 106 16.73 2.03 10.14
CA TYR A 106 15.55 2.90 10.28
C TYR A 106 14.35 2.49 9.40
N ALA A 107 14.58 2.03 8.17
CA ALA A 107 13.51 1.56 7.28
C ALA A 107 12.80 0.29 7.79
N ILE A 108 13.50 -0.57 8.53
CA ILE A 108 12.94 -1.77 9.16
C ILE A 108 12.18 -1.37 10.43
N ALA A 109 12.74 -0.49 11.26
CA ALA A 109 12.08 0.02 12.45
C ALA A 109 10.75 0.73 12.10
N ALA A 110 10.79 1.65 11.12
CA ALA A 110 9.61 2.37 10.64
C ALA A 110 8.56 1.44 10.00
N GLY A 111 9.02 0.44 9.23
CA GLY A 111 8.15 -0.60 8.66
C GLY A 111 7.45 -1.45 9.72
N ARG A 112 8.12 -1.81 10.83
CA ARG A 112 7.51 -2.54 11.96
C ARG A 112 6.45 -1.71 12.69
N ARG A 113 6.68 -0.40 12.86
CA ARG A 113 5.70 0.53 13.49
C ARG A 113 4.45 0.80 12.64
N THR A 114 4.53 0.65 11.31
CA THR A 114 3.42 1.00 10.42
C THR A 114 2.15 0.16 10.69
N PRO A 115 2.20 -1.20 10.72
CA PRO A 115 1.03 -2.01 11.07
C PRO A 115 0.52 -1.82 12.51
N GLU A 116 1.41 -1.54 13.47
CA GLU A 116 1.02 -1.23 14.86
C GLU A 116 0.12 0.01 14.90
N ARG A 117 0.53 1.09 14.21
CA ARG A 117 -0.22 2.35 14.17
C ARG A 117 -1.54 2.21 13.40
N VAL A 118 -1.54 1.56 12.23
CA VAL A 118 -2.78 1.29 11.45
C VAL A 118 -3.83 0.57 12.31
N ARG A 119 -3.42 -0.42 13.12
CA ARG A 119 -4.32 -1.15 14.03
C ARG A 119 -4.79 -0.29 15.20
N ALA A 120 -3.95 0.59 15.73
CA ALA A 120 -4.29 1.45 16.86
C ALA A 120 -5.32 2.54 16.51
N THR A 121 -5.34 3.02 15.25
CA THR A 121 -6.27 4.06 14.79
C THR A 121 -7.54 3.48 14.13
N ALA A 122 -7.66 2.14 14.06
CA ALA A 122 -8.79 1.42 13.47
C ALA A 122 -10.08 1.48 14.31
N CYS A 123 -10.74 2.64 14.37
CA CYS A 123 -12.14 2.73 14.80
C CYS A 123 -13.11 2.20 13.73
N VAL A 124 -12.70 2.23 12.46
CA VAL A 124 -13.39 1.57 11.34
C VAL A 124 -12.84 0.16 11.17
N THR A 125 -13.76 -0.81 11.01
CA THR A 125 -13.43 -2.18 10.61
C THR A 125 -12.72 -2.14 9.26
N TRP A 126 -11.40 -2.37 9.25
CA TRP A 126 -10.62 -2.56 8.03
C TRP A 126 -11.15 -3.80 7.32
N SER A 127 -12.10 -3.58 6.42
CA SER A 127 -13.03 -4.59 5.92
C SER A 127 -12.38 -5.43 4.83
N ARG A 128 -11.46 -6.30 5.29
CA ARG A 128 -10.74 -7.30 4.49
C ARG A 128 -9.71 -6.67 3.54
N TRP A 129 -8.53 -7.26 3.47
CA TRP A 129 -7.71 -7.08 2.26
C TRP A 129 -8.57 -7.45 1.05
N PRO A 130 -8.62 -6.63 -0.02
CA PRO A 130 -9.06 -7.13 -1.29
C PRO A 130 -8.09 -8.24 -1.68
N THR A 131 -8.56 -9.49 -1.67
CA THR A 131 -7.90 -10.56 -2.43
C THR A 131 -7.81 -10.05 -3.86
N PRO A 132 -6.62 -10.01 -4.48
CA PRO A 132 -6.46 -9.46 -5.82
C PRO A 132 -7.47 -10.16 -6.73
N ALA A 133 -8.38 -9.39 -7.32
CA ALA A 133 -9.41 -9.94 -8.17
C ALA A 133 -8.71 -10.61 -9.36
N THR A 134 -8.75 -11.94 -9.43
CA THR A 134 -8.24 -12.71 -10.56
C THR A 134 -8.79 -12.06 -11.83
N PRO A 135 -7.96 -11.49 -12.71
CA PRO A 135 -8.46 -10.73 -13.84
C PRO A 135 -9.32 -11.66 -14.69
N ALA A 136 -10.63 -11.40 -14.72
CA ALA A 136 -11.58 -12.24 -15.41
C ALA A 136 -11.15 -12.34 -16.87
N ARG A 137 -10.73 -13.55 -17.28
CA ARG A 137 -10.12 -13.82 -18.58
C ARG A 137 -11.05 -13.29 -19.67
N ARG A 138 -10.71 -12.14 -20.26
CA ARG A 138 -11.55 -11.41 -21.21
C ARG A 138 -11.82 -12.30 -22.40
N ARG A 139 -12.96 -12.99 -22.42
CA ARG A 139 -13.43 -13.72 -23.60
C ARG A 139 -13.81 -12.66 -24.62
N SER A 140 -13.01 -12.54 -25.67
CA SER A 140 -13.37 -11.76 -26.85
C SER A 140 -14.71 -12.26 -27.40
N PRO A 141 -15.67 -11.37 -27.74
CA PRO A 141 -16.86 -11.78 -28.46
C PRO A 141 -16.44 -12.16 -29.88
N GLY A 142 -16.46 -13.46 -30.19
CA GLY A 142 -16.07 -13.98 -31.49
C GLY A 142 -16.98 -15.13 -31.92
N GLY A 143 -17.64 -14.94 -33.06
CA GLY A 143 -18.35 -15.99 -33.79
C GLY A 143 -19.78 -16.28 -33.34
N SER A 144 -20.75 -15.68 -34.03
CA SER A 144 -22.04 -16.35 -34.23
C SER A 144 -21.80 -17.65 -35.00
N GLY A 145 -22.31 -18.76 -34.49
CA GLY A 145 -22.18 -20.09 -35.10
C GLY A 145 -23.37 -20.96 -34.72
N CYS A 146 -24.50 -20.75 -35.38
CA CYS A 146 -25.69 -21.57 -35.18
C CYS A 146 -25.46 -22.98 -35.76
N VAL A 147 -25.57 -24.01 -34.92
CA VAL A 147 -25.80 -25.40 -35.38
C VAL A 147 -26.93 -26.00 -34.55
N SER A 148 -27.97 -26.44 -35.25
CA SER A 148 -29.22 -26.99 -34.70
C SER A 148 -29.08 -28.46 -34.25
N PRO A 149 -30.03 -28.99 -33.43
CA PRO A 149 -29.79 -30.22 -32.68
C PRO A 149 -30.16 -31.52 -33.43
N GLY A 150 -29.29 -32.53 -33.34
CA GLY A 150 -29.55 -33.90 -33.77
C GLY A 150 -29.92 -34.83 -32.60
N ARG A 151 -31.04 -35.56 -32.71
CA ARG A 151 -31.40 -36.72 -31.87
C ARG A 151 -30.44 -37.89 -32.22
N SER A 152 -30.20 -38.93 -31.40
CA SER A 152 -31.20 -39.71 -30.65
C SER A 152 -30.64 -40.63 -29.55
N ARG A 153 -31.44 -40.79 -28.49
CA ARG A 153 -31.67 -41.97 -27.62
C ARG A 153 -30.63 -43.12 -27.60
N SER A 154 -30.13 -43.46 -26.41
CA SER A 154 -30.47 -44.74 -25.74
C SER A 154 -30.09 -44.79 -24.25
N ARG A 155 -30.92 -45.49 -23.47
CA ARG A 155 -30.74 -45.99 -22.08
C ARG A 155 -31.05 -47.51 -22.17
N PRO A 156 -30.72 -48.41 -21.21
CA PRO A 156 -30.75 -48.15 -19.76
C PRO A 156 -29.69 -48.86 -18.87
N ARG A 157 -29.75 -48.57 -17.56
CA ARG A 157 -29.49 -49.40 -16.35
C ARG A 157 -28.46 -50.55 -16.46
N THR A 158 -27.51 -50.64 -15.53
CA THR A 158 -27.72 -50.79 -14.07
C THR A 158 -27.00 -49.70 -13.23
N GLY A 159 -26.86 -49.71 -11.88
CA GLY A 159 -27.17 -50.77 -10.90
C GLY A 159 -27.33 -50.36 -9.42
N ARG A 160 -26.49 -50.95 -8.56
CA ARG A 160 -26.57 -51.18 -7.10
C ARG A 160 -25.20 -51.79 -6.68
N ALA A 161 -24.68 -51.72 -5.46
CA ALA A 161 -25.11 -51.12 -4.19
C ALA A 161 -23.92 -51.09 -3.20
N THR A 162 -23.99 -50.24 -2.14
CA THR A 162 -23.47 -50.47 -0.74
C THR A 162 -21.99 -50.90 -0.51
N ALA A 163 -21.40 -50.80 0.68
CA ALA A 163 -21.51 -49.89 1.84
C ALA A 163 -20.32 -50.21 2.79
N THR A 164 -20.03 -49.29 3.70
CA THR A 164 -19.34 -49.44 5.02
C THR A 164 -18.59 -50.74 5.35
N GLY A 165 -17.30 -50.59 5.68
CA GLY A 165 -16.44 -51.56 6.37
C GLY A 165 -15.15 -50.90 6.81
#